data_AF-A0A8T4DIA5-F1
#
_entry.id   AF-A0A8T4DIA5-F1
#
_cell.length_a   1.000
_cell.length_b   1.000
_cell.length_c   1.000
_cell.angle_alpha   90.00
_cell.angle_beta   90.00
_cell.angle_gamma   90.00
#
_symmetry.space_group_name_H-M   'P 1'
#
loop_
_entity.id
_entity.type
_entity.pdbx_description
1 polymer ?
#
loop_
_entity_poly.entity_id
_entity_poly.type
_entity_poly.pdbx_seq_one_letter_code
_entity_poly.pdbx_strand_id
1 'polypeptide(L)' 'MSRNKPLAKKLRLGRAQKQTRRVPVWVWNKTRLGVRFHPKRRYGRRVRLRL' A
#
# COMPACT_ATOMS: atom_id res chain seq x y z
N MET A 1 -5.42 -6.08 13.57
CA MET A 1 -5.77 -4.68 13.95
C MET A 1 -5.89 -4.65 15.48
N SER A 2 -5.39 -3.64 16.20
CA SER A 2 -5.69 -3.55 17.64
C SER A 2 -7.15 -3.15 17.85
N ARG A 3 -7.75 -3.64 18.94
CA ARG A 3 -9.20 -3.64 19.20
C ARG A 3 -9.80 -2.22 19.29
N ASN A 4 -9.22 -1.36 20.12
CA ASN A 4 -9.71 0.00 20.36
C ASN A 4 -8.81 1.02 19.65
N LYS A 5 -9.24 1.52 18.48
CA LYS A 5 -8.62 2.64 17.76
C LYS A 5 -9.70 3.61 17.30
N PRO A 6 -9.45 4.93 17.32
CA PRO A 6 -10.38 5.91 16.76
C PRO A 6 -10.60 5.66 15.26
N LEU A 7 -11.79 6.01 14.76
CA LEU A 7 -12.19 5.77 13.38
C LEU A 7 -11.19 6.35 12.36
N ALA A 8 -10.74 7.58 12.58
CA ALA A 8 -9.75 8.23 11.72
C ALA A 8 -8.45 7.40 11.58
N LYS A 9 -7.96 6.80 12.68
CA LYS A 9 -6.78 5.94 12.65
C LYS A 9 -7.05 4.64 11.91
N LYS A 10 -8.24 4.05 12.04
CA LYS A 10 -8.64 2.85 11.27
C LYS A 10 -8.67 3.13 9.77
N LEU A 11 -9.22 4.27 9.34
CA LEU A 11 -9.24 4.66 7.92
C LEU A 11 -7.84 4.87 7.35
N ARG A 12 -6.96 5.56 8.09
CA ARG A 12 -5.55 5.73 7.70
C ARG A 12 -4.82 4.40 7.56
N LEU A 13 -5.04 3.47 8.50
CA LEU A 13 -4.48 2.11 8.44
C LEU A 13 -5.03 1.31 7.26
N GLY A 14 -6.34 1.39 6.98
CA GLY A 14 -6.96 0.74 5.84
C GLY A 14 -6.43 1.28 4.50
N ARG A 15 -6.31 2.61 4.37
CA ARG A 15 -5.67 3.25 3.21
C ARG A 15 -4.22 2.79 3.05
N ALA A 16 -3.48 2.77 4.16
CA ALA A 16 -2.10 2.33 4.21
C ALA A 16 -1.91 0.88 3.73
N GLN A 17 -2.86 0.00 4.03
CA GLN A 17 -2.88 -1.38 3.56
C GLN A 17 -3.21 -1.45 2.05
N LYS A 18 -4.23 -0.73 1.59
CA LYS A 18 -4.63 -0.69 0.17
C LYS A 18 -3.53 -0.18 -0.76
N GLN A 19 -2.71 0.77 -0.30
CA GLN A 19 -1.59 1.32 -1.08
C GLN A 19 -0.44 0.33 -1.33
N THR A 20 -0.28 -0.71 -0.52
CA THR A 20 0.87 -1.65 -0.60
C THR A 20 0.72 -2.70 -1.73
N ARG A 21 -0.29 -2.56 -2.59
CA ARG A 21 -0.59 -3.49 -3.69
C ARG A 21 0.45 -3.40 -4.81
N ARG A 22 0.60 -4.49 -5.58
CA ARG A 22 1.44 -4.51 -6.78
C ARG A 22 0.73 -3.75 -7.91
N VAL A 23 1.52 -3.23 -8.85
CA VAL A 23 1.00 -2.71 -10.11
C VAL A 23 0.24 -3.84 -10.85
N PRO A 24 -0.99 -3.61 -11.32
CA PRO A 24 -1.75 -4.61 -12.06
C PRO A 24 -1.08 -4.99 -13.38
N VAL A 25 -1.27 -6.25 -13.81
CA VAL A 25 -0.65 -6.81 -15.02
C VAL A 25 -1.06 -6.04 -16.28
N TRP A 26 -2.32 -5.63 -16.40
CA TRP A 26 -2.78 -4.88 -17.57
C TRP A 26 -2.05 -3.54 -17.73
N VAL A 27 -1.56 -2.92 -16.64
CA VAL A 27 -0.76 -1.68 -16.70
C VAL A 27 0.59 -1.95 -17.32
N TRP A 28 1.19 -3.12 -17.06
CA TRP A 28 2.47 -3.51 -17.67
C TRP A 28 2.33 -3.63 -19.18
N ASN A 29 1.25 -4.27 -19.65
CA ASN A 29 0.99 -4.42 -21.07
C ASN A 29 0.78 -3.06 -21.74
N LYS A 30 0.00 -2.17 -21.11
CA LYS A 30 -0.22 -0.80 -21.61
C LYS A 30 1.05 0.04 -21.66
N THR A 31 1.96 -0.14 -20.70
CA THR A 31 3.19 0.66 -20.59
C THR A 31 4.40 0.00 -21.25
N ARG A 32 4.21 -1.06 -22.05
CA ARG A 32 5.31 -1.85 -22.63
C ARG A 32 6.38 -2.19 -21.59
N LEU A 33 5.92 -2.63 -20.40
CA LEU A 33 6.76 -3.00 -19.26
C LEU A 33 7.53 -1.83 -18.60
N GLY A 34 7.21 -0.57 -18.90
CA GLY A 34 7.86 0.59 -18.29
C GLY A 34 7.56 0.76 -16.79
N VAL A 35 6.38 0.33 -16.31
CA VAL A 35 5.99 0.45 -14.89
C VAL A 35 5.79 -0.93 -14.26
N ARG A 36 6.89 -1.59 -13.89
CA ARG A 36 6.88 -2.96 -13.32
C ARG A 36 6.66 -3.02 -11.81
N PHE A 37 7.21 -2.06 -11.08
CA PHE A 37 7.20 -2.06 -9.62
C PHE A 37 6.50 -0.81 -9.08
N HIS A 38 5.83 -0.97 -7.95
CA HIS A 38 5.27 0.17 -7.24
C HIS A 38 6.30 0.67 -6.21
N PRO A 39 6.92 1.85 -6.41
CA PRO A 39 8.02 2.32 -5.56
C PRO A 39 7.62 2.61 -4.12
N LYS A 40 6.33 2.89 -3.87
CA LYS A 40 5.80 3.19 -2.53
C LYS A 40 5.28 1.95 -1.79
N ARG A 41 5.54 0.73 -2.30
CA ARG A 41 5.29 -0.49 -1.53
C ARG A 41 6.21 -0.51 -0.32
N ARG A 42 5.65 -0.93 0.81
CA ARG A 42 6.38 -1.04 2.08
C ARG A 42 6.11 -2.37 2.74
N TYR A 43 7.00 -2.75 3.64
CA TYR A 43 6.86 -3.93 4.47
C TYR A 43 6.84 -3.53 5.93
N GLY A 44 5.84 -3.98 6.70
CA GLY A 44 5.61 -3.50 8.07
C GLY A 44 6.74 -3.78 9.05
N ARG A 45 7.59 -4.79 8.80
CA ARG A 45 8.79 -5.02 9.61
C ARG A 45 9.94 -4.06 9.27
N ARG A 46 10.03 -3.59 8.02
CA ARG A 46 11.11 -2.71 7.55
C ARG A 46 10.77 -1.22 7.70
N VAL A 47 9.51 -0.83 7.47
CA VAL A 47 9.07 0.56 7.50
C VAL A 47 7.83 0.68 8.39
N ARG A 48 7.97 1.41 9.49
CA ARG A 48 6.88 1.68 10.44
C ARG A 48 6.02 2.86 9.98
N LEU A 49 4.73 2.77 10.26
CA LEU A 49 3.75 3.80 9.99
C LEU A 49 3.75 4.85 11.12
N ARG A 50 3.98 6.12 10.78
CA ARG A 50 3.83 7.26 11.70
C ARG A 50 2.38 7.78 11.58
N LEU A 51 1.45 7.18 12.36
CA LEU A 51 0.01 7.40 12.30
C LEU A 51 -0.64 7.51 13.69
#